data_AF-A0A177SLC6-F1
#
_entry.id   AF-A0A177SLC6-F1
#
_cell.length_a   1.000
_cell.length_b   1.000
_cell.length_c   1.000
_cell.angle_alpha   90.00
_cell.angle_beta   90.00
_cell.angle_gamma   90.00
#
_symmetry.space_group_name_H-M   'P 1'
#
loop_
_entity.id
_entity.type
_entity.pdbx_description
1 polymer ?
#
loop_
_entity_poly.entity_id
_entity_poly.type
_entity_poly.pdbx_seq_one_letter_code
_entity_poly.pdbx_strand_id
1 'polypeptide(L)'
;MKKKAERIAFIQEEKRQLVKPRLYSSLLYGVSILLVVANRDVYWPLFFLLVALVWIARIHSQEVERDMALTVEPQMKKIIQWQYVTDFLFVILIGLFFPLIIVFDLPFFLSFAVYVVLAIVLLVSDMLLERNGKRLDAEHPTKKELRTYPKSWKKI
;
A
#
# COMPACT_ATOMS: atom_id res chain seq x y z
N MET A 1 -0.86 -5.40 -27.04
CA MET A 1 -1.23 -5.29 -25.61
C MET A 1 -1.28 -6.70 -25.03
N LYS A 2 -0.72 -6.92 -23.83
CA LYS A 2 -0.71 -8.23 -23.17
C LYS A 2 -2.14 -8.62 -22.78
N LYS A 3 -2.51 -9.90 -22.93
CA LYS A 3 -3.82 -10.39 -22.47
C LYS A 3 -3.88 -10.42 -20.94
N LYS A 4 -5.07 -10.39 -20.35
CA LYS A 4 -5.29 -10.36 -18.88
C LYS A 4 -4.46 -11.38 -18.09
N ALA A 5 -4.37 -12.63 -18.55
CA ALA A 5 -3.57 -13.68 -17.91
C ALA A 5 -2.06 -13.38 -17.92
N GLU A 6 -1.55 -12.81 -19.01
CA GLU A 6 -0.15 -12.41 -19.14
C GLU A 6 0.18 -11.20 -18.26
N ARG A 7 -0.76 -10.25 -18.13
CA ARG A 7 -0.64 -9.11 -17.20
C ARG A 7 -0.59 -9.59 -15.75
N ILE A 8 -1.45 -10.55 -15.37
CA ILE A 8 -1.45 -11.14 -14.03
C ILE A 8 -0.12 -11.83 -13.72
N ALA A 9 0.38 -12.68 -14.63
CA ALA A 9 1.64 -13.38 -14.45
C ALA A 9 2.82 -12.40 -14.31
N PHE A 10 2.83 -11.33 -15.12
CA PHE A 10 3.84 -10.28 -15.05
C PHE A 10 3.83 -9.56 -13.68
N ILE A 11 2.66 -9.10 -13.23
CA ILE A 11 2.52 -8.42 -11.93
C ILE A 11 2.91 -9.35 -10.77
N GLN A 12 2.55 -10.63 -10.85
CA GLN A 12 2.92 -11.60 -9.81
C GLN A 12 4.44 -11.85 -9.75
N GLU A 13 5.11 -11.95 -10.90
CA GLU A 13 6.55 -12.14 -10.97
C GLU A 13 7.29 -10.90 -10.45
N GLU A 14 6.83 -9.71 -10.80
CA GLU A 14 7.41 -8.47 -10.27
C GLU A 14 7.19 -8.33 -8.76
N LYS A 15 6.00 -8.68 -8.26
CA LYS A 15 5.74 -8.73 -6.82
C LYS A 15 6.68 -9.69 -6.11
N ARG A 16 7.07 -10.82 -6.73
CA ARG A 16 8.06 -11.76 -6.16
C ARG A 16 9.44 -11.12 -6.02
N GLN A 17 9.90 -10.38 -7.03
CA GLN A 17 11.19 -9.67 -6.97
C GLN A 17 11.21 -8.65 -5.83
N LEU A 18 10.06 -8.04 -5.54
CA LEU A 18 9.91 -7.04 -4.48
C LEU A 18 9.55 -7.63 -3.10
N VAL A 19 9.43 -8.96 -2.95
CA VAL A 19 9.13 -9.58 -1.65
C VAL A 19 10.19 -9.25 -0.60
N LYS A 20 11.48 -9.40 -0.96
CA LYS A 20 12.59 -9.10 -0.04
C LYS A 20 12.58 -7.65 0.44
N PRO A 21 12.56 -6.62 -0.44
CA PRO A 21 12.54 -5.23 0.01
C PRO A 21 11.25 -4.89 0.78
N ARG A 22 10.09 -5.47 0.42
CA ARG A 22 8.85 -5.33 1.22
C ARG A 22 9.00 -5.92 2.61
N LEU A 23 9.62 -7.08 2.76
CA LEU A 23 9.83 -7.71 4.06
C LEU A 23 10.76 -6.87 4.95
N TYR A 24 11.90 -6.42 4.42
CA TYR A 24 12.83 -5.58 5.19
C TYR A 24 12.22 -4.23 5.57
N SER A 25 11.49 -3.58 4.66
CA SER A 25 10.82 -2.32 4.95
C SER A 25 9.68 -2.49 5.96
N SER A 26 8.91 -3.58 5.89
CA SER A 26 7.87 -3.89 6.88
C SER A 26 8.47 -4.19 8.26
N LEU A 27 9.60 -4.90 8.31
CA LEU A 27 10.30 -5.20 9.55
C LEU A 27 10.87 -3.92 10.18
N LEU A 28 11.53 -3.08 9.38
CA LEU A 28 11.99 -1.77 9.82
C LEU A 28 10.82 -0.93 10.34
N TYR A 29 9.69 -0.91 9.62
CA TYR A 29 8.49 -0.17 10.02
C TYR A 29 7.95 -0.66 11.37
N GLY A 30 7.77 -1.97 11.54
CA GLY A 30 7.30 -2.55 12.80
C GLY A 30 8.23 -2.28 13.98
N VAL A 31 9.55 -2.44 13.78
CA VAL A 31 10.56 -2.13 14.81
C VAL A 31 10.52 -0.66 15.18
N SER A 32 10.43 0.24 14.20
CA SER A 32 10.33 1.68 14.45
C SER A 32 9.08 2.03 15.28
N ILE A 33 7.94 1.41 15.00
CA ILE A 33 6.71 1.62 15.79
C ILE A 33 6.93 1.18 17.24
N LEU A 34 7.51 -0.01 17.45
CA LEU A 34 7.82 -0.50 18.79
C LEU A 34 8.77 0.44 19.53
N LEU A 35 9.80 0.95 18.85
CA LEU A 35 10.74 1.91 19.43
C LEU A 35 10.05 3.23 19.83
N VAL A 36 9.14 3.75 19.00
CA VAL A 36 8.37 4.96 19.32
C VAL A 36 7.50 4.74 20.55
N VAL A 37 6.78 3.61 20.62
CA VAL A 37 5.88 3.31 21.74
C VAL A 37 6.68 3.05 23.03
N ALA A 38 7.80 2.33 22.94
CA ALA A 38 8.64 2.01 24.10
C ALA A 38 9.41 3.22 24.63
N ASN A 39 9.72 4.20 23.79
CA ASN A 39 10.49 5.39 24.14
C ASN A 39 9.67 6.67 23.92
N ARG A 40 8.44 6.71 24.45
CA ARG A 40 7.48 7.80 24.21
C ARG A 40 7.99 9.20 24.57
N ASP A 41 8.96 9.28 25.48
CA ASP A 41 9.55 10.55 25.96
C ASP A 41 10.65 11.08 25.02
N VAL A 42 10.99 10.35 23.95
CA VAL A 42 12.09 10.67 23.05
C VAL A 42 11.66 10.59 21.58
N TYR A 43 12.02 11.59 20.79
CA TYR A 43 11.54 11.74 19.41
C TYR A 43 12.40 11.04 18.34
N TRP A 44 13.64 10.63 18.65
CA TRP A 44 14.51 10.00 17.65
C TRP A 44 13.92 8.72 17.01
N PRO A 45 13.09 7.89 17.68
CA PRO A 45 12.47 6.73 17.02
C PRO A 45 11.52 7.12 15.87
N LEU A 46 10.95 8.33 15.90
CA LEU A 46 10.13 8.85 14.80
C LEU A 46 10.96 8.99 13.52
N PHE A 47 12.25 9.29 13.61
CA PHE A 47 13.13 9.35 12.45
C PHE A 47 13.18 8.00 11.72
N PHE A 48 13.37 6.90 12.46
CA PHE A 48 13.38 5.55 11.87
C PHE A 48 12.02 5.16 11.28
N LEU A 49 10.92 5.64 11.88
CA LEU A 49 9.58 5.44 11.36
C LEU A 49 9.38 6.18 10.03
N LEU A 50 9.82 7.44 9.95
CA LEU A 50 9.78 8.23 8.71
C LEU A 50 10.67 7.62 7.62
N VAL A 51 11.87 7.16 7.96
CA VAL A 51 12.77 6.46 7.02
C VAL A 51 12.10 5.20 6.48
N ALA A 52 11.44 4.40 7.34
CA ALA A 52 10.70 3.23 6.92
C ALA A 52 9.55 3.59 5.96
N LEU A 53 8.78 4.64 6.26
CA LEU A 53 7.71 5.13 5.39
C LEU A 53 8.22 5.59 4.03
N VAL A 54 9.33 6.34 3.98
CA VAL A 54 9.97 6.75 2.73
C VAL A 54 10.41 5.53 1.91
N TRP A 55 10.97 4.52 2.58
CA TRP A 55 11.36 3.29 1.90
C TRP A 55 10.15 2.54 1.32
N ILE A 56 9.06 2.43 2.07
CA ILE A 56 7.80 1.83 1.61
C ILE A 56 7.23 2.61 0.43
N ALA A 57 7.22 3.95 0.51
CA ALA A 57 6.76 4.84 -0.57
C ALA A 57 7.58 4.64 -1.84
N ARG A 58 8.91 4.50 -1.73
CA ARG A 58 9.79 4.22 -2.87
C ARG A 58 9.45 2.89 -3.53
N ILE A 59 9.21 1.83 -2.75
CA ILE A 59 8.79 0.53 -3.29
C ILE A 59 7.45 0.67 -4.01
N HIS A 60 6.47 1.36 -3.41
CA HIS A 60 5.17 1.60 -4.04
C HIS A 60 5.30 2.39 -5.35
N SER A 61 6.16 3.42 -5.39
CA SER A 61 6.41 4.19 -6.62
C SER A 61 6.93 3.33 -7.76
N GLN A 62 7.84 2.41 -7.47
CA GLN A 62 8.36 1.47 -8.49
C GLN A 62 7.27 0.53 -9.01
N GLU A 63 6.36 0.09 -8.14
CA GLU A 63 5.24 -0.77 -8.51
C GLU A 63 4.20 -0.02 -9.34
N VAL A 64 3.90 1.22 -8.98
CA VAL A 64 3.00 2.11 -9.72
C VAL A 64 3.49 2.31 -11.16
N GLU A 65 4.77 2.65 -11.34
CA GLU A 65 5.33 2.90 -12.67
C GLU A 65 5.23 1.66 -13.57
N ARG A 66 5.46 0.48 -13.00
CA ARG A 66 5.39 -0.80 -13.72
C ARG A 66 3.95 -1.18 -14.07
N ASP A 67 3.02 -1.05 -13.13
CA ASP A 67 1.61 -1.33 -13.36
C ASP A 67 0.99 -0.35 -14.37
N MET A 68 1.37 0.93 -14.31
CA MET A 68 0.97 1.95 -15.29
C MET A 68 1.48 1.65 -16.70
N ALA A 69 2.64 0.99 -16.85
CA ALA A 69 3.17 0.60 -18.15
C ALA A 69 2.35 -0.50 -18.84
N LEU A 70 1.49 -1.20 -18.09
CA LEU A 70 0.64 -2.28 -18.62
C LEU A 70 -0.65 -1.77 -19.30
N THR A 71 -0.98 -0.48 -19.14
CA THR A 71 -2.17 0.12 -19.74
C THR A 71 -1.79 1.36 -20.55
N VAL A 72 -2.46 1.56 -21.68
CA VAL A 72 -2.30 2.76 -22.51
C VAL A 72 -3.29 3.86 -22.12
N GLU A 73 -4.37 3.51 -21.43
CA GLU A 73 -5.45 4.43 -21.09
C GLU A 73 -5.00 5.44 -20.00
N PRO A 74 -4.92 6.75 -20.32
CA PRO A 74 -4.43 7.75 -19.36
C PRO A 74 -5.28 7.84 -18.09
N GLN A 75 -6.60 7.63 -18.20
CA GLN A 75 -7.48 7.63 -17.03
C GLN A 75 -7.20 6.43 -16.12
N MET A 76 -6.91 5.25 -16.69
CA MET A 76 -6.56 4.06 -15.93
C MET A 76 -5.25 4.23 -15.18
N LYS A 77 -4.25 4.89 -15.79
CA LYS A 77 -2.98 5.22 -15.12
C LYS A 77 -3.19 6.05 -13.85
N LYS A 78 -4.09 7.04 -13.88
CA LYS A 78 -4.46 7.84 -12.70
C LYS A 78 -5.13 6.97 -11.62
N ILE A 79 -6.01 6.05 -12.01
CA ILE A 79 -6.64 5.14 -11.05
C ILE A 79 -5.61 4.25 -10.36
N ILE A 80 -4.66 3.69 -11.12
CA ILE A 80 -3.56 2.88 -10.56
C ILE A 80 -2.77 3.72 -9.53
N GLN A 81 -2.37 4.94 -9.88
CA GLN A 81 -1.69 5.84 -8.94
C GLN A 81 -2.51 6.04 -7.65
N TRP A 82 -3.79 6.36 -7.77
CA TRP A 82 -4.67 6.58 -6.62
C TRP A 82 -4.88 5.32 -5.77
N GLN A 83 -4.90 4.13 -6.37
CA GLN A 83 -4.97 2.88 -5.62
C GLN A 83 -3.73 2.69 -4.75
N TYR A 84 -2.54 2.91 -5.29
CA TYR A 84 -1.30 2.81 -4.52
C TYR A 84 -1.16 3.92 -3.48
N VAL A 85 -1.63 5.14 -3.76
CA VAL A 85 -1.71 6.21 -2.75
C VAL A 85 -2.64 5.81 -1.62
N THR A 86 -3.82 5.27 -1.94
CA THR A 86 -4.79 4.82 -0.92
C THR A 86 -4.21 3.68 -0.08
N ASP A 87 -3.56 2.69 -0.71
CA ASP A 87 -2.88 1.59 -0.02
C ASP A 87 -1.74 2.10 0.90
N PHE A 88 -0.96 3.09 0.44
CA PHE A 88 0.08 3.71 1.27
C PHE A 88 -0.49 4.51 2.45
N LEU A 89 -1.60 5.23 2.24
CA LEU A 89 -2.31 5.93 3.31
C LEU A 89 -2.87 4.94 4.35
N PHE A 90 -3.30 3.74 3.95
CA PHE A 90 -3.65 2.69 4.90
C PHE A 90 -2.48 2.25 5.76
N VAL A 91 -1.28 2.10 5.19
CA VAL A 91 -0.07 1.76 5.94
C VAL A 91 0.20 2.83 7.00
N ILE A 92 0.17 4.10 6.61
CA ILE A 92 0.33 5.24 7.54
C ILE A 92 -0.75 5.21 8.63
N LEU A 93 -2.01 5.01 8.24
CA LEU A 93 -3.11 5.00 9.19
C LEU A 93 -2.93 3.89 10.25
N ILE A 94 -2.54 2.69 9.83
CA ILE A 94 -2.39 1.54 10.74
C ILE A 94 -1.16 1.70 11.63
N GLY A 95 -0.03 2.14 11.09
CA GLY A 95 1.23 2.11 11.82
C GLY A 95 1.73 3.44 12.37
N LEU A 96 1.23 4.60 11.92
CA LEU A 96 1.66 5.91 12.42
C LEU A 96 0.61 6.55 13.33
N PHE A 97 -0.68 6.34 13.07
CA PHE A 97 -1.75 7.06 13.77
C PHE A 97 -1.74 6.84 15.29
N PHE A 98 -1.68 5.59 15.74
CA PHE A 98 -1.66 5.26 17.17
C PHE A 98 -0.37 5.68 17.88
N PRO A 99 0.83 5.47 17.32
CA PRO A 99 2.04 6.03 17.90
C PRO A 99 1.98 7.54 18.11
N LEU A 100 1.41 8.30 17.17
CA LEU A 100 1.25 9.75 17.34
C LEU A 100 0.28 10.10 18.47
N ILE A 101 -0.84 9.38 18.62
CA ILE A 101 -1.75 9.58 19.75
C ILE A 101 -1.01 9.42 21.09
N ILE A 102 -0.18 8.38 21.20
CA ILE A 102 0.57 8.07 22.42
C ILE A 102 1.65 9.13 22.69
N VAL A 103 2.43 9.51 21.67
CA VAL A 103 3.55 10.46 21.84
C VAL A 103 3.04 11.86 22.18
N PHE A 104 1.89 12.27 21.64
CA PHE A 104 1.34 13.62 21.84
C PHE A 104 0.23 13.68 22.91
N ASP A 105 -0.03 12.59 23.64
CA ASP A 105 -1.10 12.49 24.64
C ASP A 105 -2.46 13.02 24.13
N LEU A 106 -2.83 12.62 22.90
CA LEU A 106 -4.08 13.09 22.29
C LEU A 106 -5.32 12.45 22.92
N PRO A 107 -6.49 13.13 22.91
CA PRO A 107 -7.71 12.59 23.50
C PRO A 107 -8.19 11.32 22.79
N PHE A 108 -8.13 10.18 23.47
CA PHE A 108 -8.35 8.86 22.89
C PHE A 108 -9.67 8.75 22.09
N PHE A 109 -10.81 9.16 22.66
CA PHE A 109 -12.11 9.02 22.00
C PHE A 109 -12.21 9.86 20.71
N LEU A 110 -11.69 11.08 20.74
CA LEU A 110 -11.71 11.96 19.56
C LEU A 110 -10.78 11.40 18.48
N SER A 111 -9.57 10.98 18.85
CA SER A 111 -8.63 10.39 17.91
C SER A 111 -9.14 9.07 17.34
N PHE A 112 -9.81 8.23 18.13
CA PHE A 112 -10.45 7.01 17.65
C PHE A 112 -11.58 7.29 16.66
N ALA A 113 -12.43 8.29 16.92
CA ALA A 113 -13.46 8.69 15.97
C ALA A 113 -12.85 9.14 14.63
N VAL A 114 -11.78 9.95 14.66
CA VAL A 114 -11.04 10.38 13.47
C VAL A 114 -10.44 9.18 12.73
N TYR A 115 -9.84 8.22 13.45
CA TYR A 115 -9.30 7.00 12.86
C TYR A 115 -10.36 6.23 12.07
N VAL A 116 -11.53 6.00 12.69
CA VAL A 116 -12.63 5.24 12.06
C VAL A 116 -13.13 5.95 10.80
N VAL A 117 -13.31 7.28 10.86
CA VAL A 117 -13.72 8.07 9.69
C VAL A 117 -12.69 7.95 8.56
N LEU A 118 -11.40 8.12 8.86
CA LEU A 118 -10.33 7.98 7.86
C LEU A 118 -10.30 6.57 7.27
N ALA A 119 -10.42 5.53 8.10
CA ALA A 119 -10.47 4.15 7.64
C ALA A 119 -11.63 3.90 6.68
N ILE A 120 -12.84 4.40 7.01
CA ILE A 120 -14.02 4.28 6.14
C ILE A 120 -13.79 5.01 4.81
N VAL A 121 -13.28 6.25 4.85
CA VAL A 121 -13.01 7.04 3.64
C VAL A 121 -12.01 6.33 2.73
N LEU A 122 -10.91 5.80 3.27
CA LEU A 122 -9.93 5.04 2.50
C LEU A 122 -10.53 3.74 1.92
N LEU A 123 -11.35 3.01 2.70
CA LEU A 123 -11.99 1.78 2.22
C LEU A 123 -12.97 2.06 1.08
N VAL A 124 -13.79 3.10 1.23
CA VAL A 124 -14.74 3.52 0.19
C VAL A 124 -13.99 4.00 -1.05
N SER A 125 -12.91 4.76 -0.89
CA SER A 125 -12.08 5.23 -2.01
C SER A 125 -11.48 4.06 -2.77
N ASP A 126 -10.93 3.05 -2.09
CA ASP A 126 -10.38 1.85 -2.73
C ASP A 126 -11.45 1.09 -3.54
N MET A 127 -12.64 0.89 -2.95
CA MET A 127 -13.76 0.24 -3.64
C MET A 127 -14.21 1.01 -4.89
N LEU A 128 -14.26 2.35 -4.83
CA LEU A 128 -14.64 3.19 -5.97
C LEU A 128 -13.57 3.15 -7.07
N LEU A 129 -12.29 3.21 -6.70
CA LEU A 129 -11.18 3.13 -7.64
C LEU A 129 -11.16 1.76 -8.36
N GLU A 130 -11.36 0.66 -7.64
CA GLU A 130 -11.44 -0.67 -8.26
C GLU A 130 -12.63 -0.80 -9.22
N ARG A 131 -13.80 -0.27 -8.84
CA ARG A 131 -14.99 -0.25 -9.71
C ARG A 131 -14.78 0.58 -10.98
N ASN A 132 -14.18 1.76 -10.85
CA ASN A 132 -13.91 2.64 -11.99
C ASN A 132 -12.82 2.05 -12.90
N GLY A 133 -11.77 1.45 -12.33
CA GLY A 133 -10.72 0.79 -13.09
C GLY A 133 -11.25 -0.32 -13.99
N LYS A 134 -12.17 -1.16 -13.47
CA LYS A 134 -12.84 -2.20 -14.26
C LYS A 134 -13.63 -1.67 -15.47
N ARG A 135 -14.20 -0.48 -15.36
CA ARG A 135 -14.96 0.15 -16.46
C ARG A 135 -14.05 0.68 -17.55
N LEU A 136 -12.85 1.12 -17.19
CA LEU A 136 -11.88 1.72 -18.13
C LEU A 136 -10.99 0.67 -18.80
N ASP A 137 -10.54 -0.34 -18.06
CA ASP A 137 -9.69 -1.42 -18.57
C ASP A 137 -10.11 -2.76 -17.94
N ALA A 138 -10.99 -3.49 -18.65
CA ALA A 138 -11.46 -4.80 -18.20
C ALA A 138 -10.35 -5.87 -18.19
N GLU A 139 -9.26 -5.63 -18.93
CA GLU A 139 -8.08 -6.50 -18.95
C GLU A 139 -7.12 -6.21 -17.80
N HIS A 140 -7.24 -5.06 -17.12
CA HIS A 140 -6.46 -4.77 -15.93
C HIS A 140 -6.93 -5.67 -14.77
N PRO A 141 -6.00 -6.40 -14.12
CA PRO A 141 -6.38 -7.37 -13.11
C PRO A 141 -6.80 -6.71 -11.80
N THR A 142 -7.80 -7.30 -11.18
CA THR A 142 -8.35 -6.85 -9.90
C THR A 142 -7.51 -7.35 -8.73
N LYS A 143 -7.62 -6.70 -7.56
CA LYS A 143 -6.94 -7.16 -6.34
C LYS A 143 -7.35 -8.60 -5.99
N LYS A 144 -8.61 -8.97 -6.24
CA LYS A 144 -9.12 -10.34 -6.05
C LYS A 144 -8.46 -11.33 -7.03
N GLU A 145 -8.36 -11.00 -8.30
CA GLU A 145 -7.74 -11.87 -9.31
C GLU A 145 -6.24 -12.08 -9.06
N LEU A 146 -5.52 -11.04 -8.64
CA LEU A 146 -4.11 -11.14 -8.25
C LEU A 146 -3.88 -12.07 -7.05
N ARG A 147 -4.87 -12.20 -6.14
CA ARG A 147 -4.85 -13.13 -5.00
C ARG A 147 -5.25 -14.56 -5.37
N THR A 148 -6.12 -14.72 -6.38
CA THR A 148 -6.76 -16.01 -6.70
C THR A 148 -6.04 -16.77 -7.81
N TYR A 149 -5.28 -16.08 -8.68
CA TYR A 149 -4.51 -16.78 -9.71
C TYR A 149 -3.50 -17.71 -9.04
N PRO A 150 -3.57 -19.03 -9.31
CA PRO A 150 -2.74 -19.99 -8.62
C PRO A 150 -1.27 -19.61 -8.84
N LYS A 151 -0.45 -19.83 -7.83
CA LYS A 151 1.01 -19.92 -7.96
C LYS A 151 1.34 -21.11 -8.87
N SER A 152 0.85 -21.15 -10.11
CA SER A 152 1.21 -22.19 -11.06
C SER A 152 2.63 -21.88 -11.48
N TRP A 153 3.55 -22.44 -10.71
CA TRP A 153 4.89 -22.76 -11.14
C TRP A 153 4.79 -23.50 -12.47
N LYS A 154 4.87 -22.77 -13.58
CA LYS A 154 5.38 -23.38 -14.79
C LYS A 154 6.89 -23.44 -14.63
N LYS A 155 7.35 -24.64 -14.29
CA LYS A 155 8.64 -25.17 -14.70
C LYS A 155 8.95 -24.63 -16.11
N ILE A 156 9.95 -23.78 -16.21
CA ILE A 156 10.77 -23.63 -17.41
C ILE A 156 12.19 -23.84 -16.94
#